data_AF-A0A969GKR3-F1
#
_entry.id   AF-A0A969GKR3-F1
#
_cell.length_a   1.000
_cell.length_b   1.000
_cell.length_c   1.000
_cell.angle_alpha   90.00
_cell.angle_beta   90.00
_cell.angle_gamma   90.00
#
_symmetry.space_group_name_H-M   'P 1'
#
loop_
_entity.id
_entity.type
_entity.pdbx_description
1 polymer ?
#
loop_
_entity_poly.entity_id
_entity_poly.type
_entity_poly.pdbx_seq_one_letter_code
_entity_poly.pdbx_strand_id
1 'polypeptide(L)'
;MQGYGLYSGPTDRRMHPRVINIARHQFVRDLMVQNGDGHKPIWIAEMNWNAAPDDVEARYGRVSPEQQARYLPLAYQRVQEEWPWIGVANTWYLKRATDLWETNRQPEAYFRLLAPDFTPEPVYDAIKATTAAAP
;
A
#
# COMPACT_ATOMS: atom_id res chain seq x y z
N MET A 1 11.03 0.71 -3.89
CA MET A 1 10.83 1.48 -2.63
C MET A 1 9.49 1.11 -2.02
N GLN A 2 9.28 1.38 -0.73
CA GLN A 2 8.00 1.12 -0.07
C GLN A 2 7.01 2.27 -0.31
N GLY A 3 5.74 1.92 -0.43
CA GLY A 3 4.59 2.80 -0.64
C GLY A 3 3.46 2.53 0.35
N TYR A 4 3.79 2.10 1.58
CA TYR A 4 2.79 1.93 2.64
C TYR A 4 2.07 3.24 2.95
N GLY A 5 0.77 3.15 3.19
CA GLY A 5 -0.03 4.29 3.62
C GLY A 5 0.20 4.72 5.07
N LEU A 6 0.66 3.77 5.90
CA LEU A 6 0.97 3.98 7.32
C LEU A 6 -0.15 4.74 8.07
N TYR A 7 0.19 5.83 8.72
CA TYR A 7 -0.69 6.68 9.53
C TYR A 7 -1.47 7.72 8.71
N SER A 8 -1.67 7.49 7.40
CA SER A 8 -2.28 8.47 6.48
C SER A 8 -3.20 7.82 5.46
N GLY A 9 -4.09 8.62 4.87
CA GLY A 9 -4.95 8.18 3.77
C GLY A 9 -4.25 8.25 2.40
N PRO A 10 -4.82 7.60 1.37
CA PRO A 10 -4.25 7.54 0.02
C PRO A 10 -4.17 8.91 -0.66
N THR A 11 -4.92 9.92 -0.19
CA THR A 11 -4.95 11.28 -0.73
C THR A 11 -4.14 12.27 0.11
N ASP A 12 -3.40 11.80 1.11
CA ASP A 12 -2.47 12.67 1.84
C ASP A 12 -1.36 13.17 0.91
N ARG A 13 -1.29 14.51 0.75
CA ARG A 13 -0.30 15.21 -0.08
C ARG A 13 0.76 15.91 0.76
N ARG A 14 0.78 15.71 2.08
CA ARG A 14 1.79 16.33 2.94
C ARG A 14 3.16 15.82 2.54
N MET A 15 3.98 16.75 2.08
CA MET A 15 5.38 16.55 1.73
C MET A 15 6.24 17.10 2.86
N HIS A 16 6.57 16.24 3.82
CA HIS A 16 7.43 16.60 4.94
C HIS A 16 8.44 15.47 5.23
N PRO A 17 9.74 15.73 5.45
CA PRO A 17 10.78 14.68 5.58
C PRO A 17 10.51 13.63 6.67
N ARG A 18 9.80 14.01 7.73
CA ARG A 18 9.41 13.14 8.85
C ARG A 18 8.05 12.46 8.68
N VAL A 19 7.34 12.71 7.58
CA VAL A 19 6.06 12.07 7.26
C VAL A 19 6.32 11.02 6.19
N ILE A 20 6.10 9.76 6.54
CA ILE A 20 6.20 8.63 5.60
C ILE A 20 4.78 8.26 5.21
N ASN A 21 4.45 8.43 3.94
CA ASN A 21 3.19 8.05 3.32
C ASN A 21 3.47 7.55 1.90
N ILE A 22 2.42 7.12 1.21
CA ILE A 22 2.53 6.62 -0.17
C ILE A 22 3.19 7.63 -1.12
N ALA A 23 2.92 8.93 -0.92
CA ALA A 23 3.43 10.02 -1.76
C ALA A 23 4.93 10.32 -1.57
N ARG A 24 5.64 9.67 -0.63
CA ARG A 24 7.06 9.90 -0.34
C ARG A 24 7.98 9.73 -1.56
N HIS A 25 7.60 8.91 -2.54
CA HIS A 25 8.37 8.75 -3.77
C HIS A 25 8.55 10.06 -4.53
N GLN A 26 7.69 11.07 -4.33
CA GLN A 26 7.84 12.39 -4.95
C GLN A 26 9.12 13.09 -4.49
N PHE A 27 9.51 12.98 -3.21
CA PHE A 27 10.79 13.51 -2.74
C PHE A 27 11.98 12.82 -3.42
N VAL A 28 11.89 11.50 -3.57
CA VAL A 28 12.91 10.73 -4.28
C VAL A 28 12.95 11.14 -5.75
N ARG A 29 11.79 11.35 -6.36
CA ARG A 29 11.67 11.80 -7.75
C ARG A 29 12.30 13.17 -7.97
N ASP A 30 12.04 14.14 -7.09
CA ASP A 30 12.63 15.48 -7.17
C ASP A 30 14.16 15.41 -7.10
N LEU A 31 14.70 14.60 -6.19
CA LEU A 31 16.13 14.38 -6.08
C LEU A 31 16.70 13.68 -7.33
N MET A 32 16.02 12.69 -7.88
CA MET A 32 16.43 12.02 -9.12
C MET A 32 16.50 13.03 -10.28
N VAL A 33 15.50 13.89 -10.43
CA VAL A 33 15.49 14.92 -11.48
C VAL A 33 16.67 15.89 -11.32
N GLN A 34 16.91 16.38 -10.09
CA GLN A 34 18.04 17.28 -9.82
C GLN A 34 19.40 16.65 -10.14
N ASN A 35 19.52 15.32 -10.07
CA ASN A 35 20.75 14.60 -10.37
C ASN A 35 20.80 14.02 -11.80
N GLY A 36 19.88 14.40 -12.70
CA GLY A 36 19.84 13.92 -14.09
C GLY A 36 19.27 12.50 -14.28
N ASP A 37 18.76 11.90 -13.20
CA ASP A 37 18.16 10.56 -13.18
C ASP A 37 16.64 10.56 -13.45
N GLY A 38 16.09 11.68 -13.92
CA GLY A 38 14.67 11.80 -14.25
C GLY A 38 14.16 10.79 -15.30
N HIS A 39 15.05 10.19 -16.09
CA HIS A 39 14.70 9.16 -17.05
C HIS A 39 14.51 7.76 -16.41
N LYS A 40 14.95 7.55 -15.17
CA LYS A 40 14.82 6.26 -14.47
C LYS A 40 13.45 6.14 -13.80
N PRO A 41 12.76 5.00 -13.96
CA PRO A 41 11.49 4.77 -13.27
C PRO A 41 11.71 4.49 -11.79
N ILE A 42 10.67 4.71 -10.99
CA ILE A 42 10.59 4.25 -9.59
C ILE A 42 9.66 3.05 -9.54
N TRP A 43 10.03 2.02 -8.79
CA TRP A 43 9.16 0.88 -8.50
C TRP A 43 8.71 0.94 -7.06
N ILE A 44 7.39 0.83 -6.84
CA ILE A 44 6.82 0.58 -5.52
C ILE A 44 6.78 -0.93 -5.32
N ALA A 45 7.67 -1.43 -4.46
CA ALA A 45 7.85 -2.85 -4.20
C ALA A 45 6.78 -3.38 -3.23
N GLU A 46 6.32 -2.54 -2.31
CA GLU A 46 5.32 -2.91 -1.30
C GLU A 46 4.40 -1.73 -1.03
N MET A 47 3.11 -1.89 -1.32
CA MET A 47 2.05 -0.91 -1.13
C MET A 47 0.85 -1.59 -0.49
N ASN A 48 0.34 -1.07 0.62
CA ASN A 48 -0.99 -1.36 1.18
C ASN A 48 -1.18 -0.53 2.48
N TRP A 49 -2.33 -0.70 3.13
CA TRP A 49 -2.64 -0.25 4.49
C TRP A 49 -2.82 -1.45 5.42
N ASN A 50 -2.57 -1.24 6.70
CA ASN A 50 -2.65 -2.29 7.72
C ASN A 50 -4.01 -2.28 8.41
N ALA A 51 -4.72 -3.42 8.38
CA ALA A 51 -6.02 -3.61 9.02
C ALA A 51 -5.92 -4.37 10.36
N ALA A 52 -4.83 -4.18 11.12
CA ALA A 52 -4.62 -4.87 12.39
C ALA A 52 -5.78 -4.61 13.39
N PRO A 53 -6.31 -5.66 14.04
CA PRO A 53 -7.26 -5.53 15.15
C PRO A 53 -6.71 -4.68 16.29
N ASP A 54 -7.60 -4.28 17.21
CA ASP A 54 -7.25 -3.32 18.25
C ASP A 54 -6.21 -3.80 19.25
N ASP A 55 -6.18 -5.11 19.51
CA ASP A 55 -5.24 -5.79 20.41
C ASP A 55 -3.88 -6.14 19.76
N VAL A 56 -3.66 -5.79 18.48
CA VAL A 56 -2.38 -5.94 17.78
C VAL A 56 -1.64 -4.61 17.72
N GLU A 57 -0.32 -4.59 17.97
CA GLU A 57 0.51 -3.37 17.89
C GLU A 57 0.30 -2.62 16.55
N ALA A 58 -0.08 -1.33 16.61
CA ALA A 58 -0.35 -0.51 15.42
C ALA A 58 0.93 0.06 14.75
N ARG A 59 1.99 -0.75 14.61
CA ARG A 59 3.31 -0.32 14.12
C ARG A 59 3.27 0.37 12.75
N TYR A 60 2.35 -0.07 11.90
CA TYR A 60 2.16 0.43 10.53
C TYR A 60 0.93 1.33 10.40
N GLY A 61 0.49 1.96 11.48
CA GLY A 61 -0.84 2.55 11.56
C GLY A 61 -1.93 1.48 11.62
N ARG A 62 -3.18 1.92 11.65
CA ARG A 62 -4.36 1.06 11.68
C ARG A 62 -5.48 1.72 10.89
N VAL A 63 -6.09 0.95 10.00
CA VAL A 63 -7.34 1.30 9.32
C VAL A 63 -8.34 0.16 9.53
N SER A 64 -9.62 0.45 9.36
CA SER A 64 -10.63 -0.63 9.26
C SER A 64 -10.45 -1.44 7.97
N PRO A 65 -10.90 -2.71 7.92
CA PRO A 65 -10.93 -3.50 6.69
C PRO A 65 -11.62 -2.77 5.52
N GLU A 66 -12.70 -2.03 5.80
CA GLU A 66 -13.43 -1.23 4.80
C GLU A 66 -12.61 -0.03 4.31
N GLN A 67 -11.86 0.63 5.21
CA GLN A 67 -10.93 1.68 4.80
C GLN A 67 -9.79 1.11 3.95
N GLN A 68 -9.22 -0.04 4.31
CA GLN A 68 -8.19 -0.71 3.52
C GLN A 68 -8.72 -1.00 2.10
N ALA A 69 -9.94 -1.54 2.00
CA ALA A 69 -10.61 -1.86 0.75
C ALA A 69 -10.88 -0.62 -0.13
N ARG A 70 -11.15 0.54 0.47
CA ARG A 70 -11.30 1.80 -0.27
C ARG A 70 -9.96 2.42 -0.64
N TYR A 71 -8.96 2.31 0.22
CA TYR A 71 -7.71 3.05 0.08
C TYR A 71 -6.79 2.48 -0.99
N LEU A 72 -6.68 1.16 -1.09
CA LEU A 72 -5.78 0.53 -2.05
C LEU A 72 -6.19 0.80 -3.52
N PRO A 73 -7.48 0.71 -3.92
CA PRO A 73 -7.90 1.12 -5.27
C PRO A 73 -7.60 2.59 -5.58
N LEU A 74 -7.89 3.50 -4.64
CA LEU A 74 -7.57 4.93 -4.80
C LEU A 74 -6.06 5.16 -4.96
N ALA A 75 -5.23 4.41 -4.26
CA ALA A 75 -3.78 4.46 -4.42
C ALA A 75 -3.35 4.07 -5.83
N TYR A 76 -3.91 2.97 -6.37
CA TYR A 76 -3.65 2.57 -7.76
C TYR A 76 -4.14 3.60 -8.77
N GLN A 77 -5.31 4.21 -8.55
CA GLN A 77 -5.80 5.30 -9.38
C GLN A 77 -4.80 6.46 -9.40
N ARG A 78 -4.27 6.88 -8.24
CA ARG A 78 -3.23 7.93 -8.17
C ARG A 78 -1.93 7.54 -8.87
N VAL A 79 -1.51 6.27 -8.76
CA VAL A 79 -0.33 5.78 -9.51
C VAL A 79 -0.53 5.97 -11.01
N GLN A 80 -1.73 5.67 -11.52
CA GLN A 80 -2.06 5.79 -12.94
C GLN A 80 -2.21 7.24 -13.41
N GLU A 81 -2.87 8.09 -12.59
CA GLU A 81 -3.24 9.45 -12.98
C GLU A 81 -2.15 10.50 -12.69
N GLU A 82 -1.42 10.35 -11.58
CA GLU A 82 -0.57 11.42 -11.04
C GLU A 82 0.92 11.16 -11.21
N TRP A 83 1.36 9.90 -11.27
CA TRP A 83 2.77 9.54 -11.09
C TRP A 83 3.35 8.76 -12.28
N PRO A 84 3.51 9.40 -13.44
CA PRO A 84 3.96 8.74 -14.69
C PRO A 84 5.38 8.15 -14.62
N TRP A 85 6.16 8.48 -13.58
CA TRP A 85 7.49 7.89 -13.34
C TRP A 85 7.43 6.56 -12.58
N ILE A 86 6.26 6.14 -12.08
CA ILE A 86 6.09 4.86 -11.40
C ILE A 86 5.90 3.78 -12.45
N GLY A 87 6.91 2.93 -12.62
CA GLY A 87 6.86 1.85 -13.62
C GLY A 87 6.07 0.63 -13.14
N VAL A 88 6.15 0.31 -11.84
CA VAL A 88 5.47 -0.82 -11.22
C VAL A 88 5.03 -0.43 -9.82
N ALA A 89 3.81 -0.83 -9.43
CA ALA A 89 3.32 -0.73 -8.06
C ALA A 89 2.74 -2.08 -7.58
N ASN A 90 3.41 -2.71 -6.62
CA ASN A 90 3.04 -4.02 -6.11
C ASN A 90 2.29 -3.89 -4.78
N THR A 91 1.16 -4.58 -4.66
CA THR A 91 0.47 -4.74 -3.39
C THR A 91 1.27 -5.68 -2.48
N TRP A 92 1.42 -5.35 -1.19
CA TRP A 92 2.21 -6.16 -0.25
C TRP A 92 1.47 -7.47 0.13
N TYR A 93 1.66 -8.47 -0.73
CA TYR A 93 1.28 -9.89 -0.66
C TYR A 93 -0.21 -10.27 -0.68
N LEU A 94 -0.50 -11.43 -1.27
CA LEU A 94 -1.84 -12.03 -1.32
C LEU A 94 -2.19 -12.74 0.00
N LYS A 95 -1.38 -13.75 0.35
CA LYS A 95 -1.47 -14.57 1.56
C LYS A 95 -0.09 -15.10 1.94
N ARG A 96 0.13 -15.41 3.23
CA ARG A 96 1.33 -16.10 3.71
C ARG A 96 1.24 -17.61 3.54
N ALA A 97 2.39 -18.29 3.41
CA ALA A 97 2.44 -19.75 3.30
C ALA A 97 1.86 -20.44 4.54
N THR A 98 2.08 -19.86 5.73
CA THR A 98 1.59 -20.32 7.03
C THR A 98 0.80 -19.22 7.73
N ASP A 99 0.07 -19.58 8.79
CA ASP A 99 -0.71 -18.69 9.67
C ASP A 99 0.10 -18.11 10.84
N LEU A 100 1.42 -18.41 10.93
CA LEU A 100 2.26 -18.03 12.07
C LEU A 100 2.22 -16.53 12.41
N TRP A 101 2.15 -15.65 11.41
CA TRP A 101 2.07 -14.21 11.65
C TRP A 101 0.77 -13.83 12.36
N GLU A 102 -0.34 -14.45 11.98
CA GLU A 102 -1.64 -14.20 12.60
C GLU A 102 -1.72 -14.80 14.02
N THR A 103 -1.28 -16.05 14.18
CA THR A 103 -1.26 -16.76 15.47
C THR A 103 -0.38 -16.02 16.49
N ASN A 104 0.74 -15.43 16.04
CA ASN A 104 1.64 -14.65 16.88
C ASN A 104 1.22 -13.17 17.02
N ARG A 105 0.05 -12.77 16.50
CA ARG A 105 -0.44 -11.38 16.53
C ARG A 105 0.56 -10.38 15.93
N GLN A 106 1.29 -10.79 14.90
CA GLN A 106 2.24 -9.92 14.20
C GLN A 106 1.48 -8.92 13.32
N PRO A 107 1.77 -7.61 13.43
CA PRO A 107 1.04 -6.60 12.65
C PRO A 107 1.15 -6.81 11.14
N GLU A 108 2.25 -7.38 10.64
CA GLU A 108 2.46 -7.69 9.23
C GLU A 108 1.38 -8.62 8.65
N ALA A 109 0.72 -9.45 9.46
CA ALA A 109 -0.36 -10.36 9.05
C ALA A 109 -1.56 -9.62 8.42
N TYR A 110 -1.79 -8.38 8.81
CA TYR A 110 -3.03 -7.65 8.50
C TYR A 110 -2.90 -6.73 7.28
N PHE A 111 -1.87 -6.95 6.46
CA PHE A 111 -1.77 -6.42 5.10
C PHE A 111 -2.29 -7.40 4.03
N ARG A 112 -2.61 -8.64 4.44
CA ARG A 112 -3.07 -9.71 3.54
C ARG A 112 -4.31 -9.31 2.76
N LEU A 113 -4.44 -9.89 1.58
CA LEU A 113 -5.67 -9.83 0.77
C LEU A 113 -6.54 -11.06 1.03
N LEU A 114 -5.94 -12.19 1.36
CA LEU A 114 -6.64 -13.41 1.75
C LEU A 114 -6.17 -13.87 3.12
N ALA A 115 -7.11 -14.33 3.95
CA ALA A 115 -6.83 -15.02 5.20
C ALA A 115 -6.07 -16.34 4.97
N PRO A 116 -5.49 -16.97 6.03
CA PRO A 116 -4.73 -18.20 5.89
C PRO A 116 -5.50 -19.38 5.29
N ASP A 117 -6.82 -19.39 5.38
CA ASP A 117 -7.73 -20.39 4.82
C ASP A 117 -8.26 -20.02 3.42
N PHE A 118 -7.70 -18.97 2.79
CA PHE A 118 -8.13 -18.38 1.52
C PHE A 118 -9.44 -17.60 1.57
N THR A 119 -10.01 -17.34 2.75
CA THR A 119 -11.14 -16.41 2.86
C THR A 119 -10.73 -15.01 2.36
N PRO A 120 -11.46 -14.40 1.42
CA PRO A 120 -11.17 -13.05 0.95
C PRO A 120 -11.38 -12.00 2.03
N GLU A 121 -10.40 -11.12 2.19
CA GLU A 121 -10.58 -9.88 2.94
C GLU A 121 -11.27 -8.82 2.06
N PRO A 122 -11.98 -7.82 2.61
CA PRO A 122 -12.67 -6.80 1.82
C PRO A 122 -11.80 -6.11 0.76
N VAL A 123 -10.50 -5.95 1.04
CA VAL A 123 -9.54 -5.37 0.11
C VAL A 123 -9.29 -6.23 -1.14
N TYR A 124 -9.37 -7.55 -1.05
CA TYR A 124 -9.24 -8.43 -2.21
C TYR A 124 -10.38 -8.19 -3.20
N ASP A 125 -11.63 -8.17 -2.71
CA ASP A 125 -12.80 -7.96 -3.56
C ASP A 125 -12.80 -6.57 -4.21
N ALA A 126 -12.37 -5.54 -3.47
CA ALA A 126 -12.24 -4.20 -4.01
C ALA A 126 -11.20 -4.12 -5.15
N ILE A 127 -10.05 -4.78 -4.99
CA ILE A 127 -9.02 -4.81 -6.04
C ILE A 127 -9.48 -5.64 -7.23
N LYS A 128 -10.09 -6.81 -7.00
CA LYS A 128 -10.66 -7.64 -8.06
C LYS A 128 -11.66 -6.85 -8.92
N ALA A 129 -12.56 -6.11 -8.29
CA ALA A 129 -13.53 -5.25 -8.97
C ALA A 129 -12.83 -4.14 -9.79
N THR A 130 -11.83 -3.49 -9.21
CA THR A 130 -11.05 -2.42 -9.87
C THR A 130 -10.32 -2.95 -11.11
N THR A 131 -9.70 -4.14 -11.02
CA THR A 131 -8.98 -4.75 -12.15
C THR A 131 -9.90 -5.25 -13.24
N ALA A 132 -11.14 -5.65 -12.91
CA ALA A 132 -12.13 -6.06 -13.91
C ALA A 132 -12.78 -4.87 -14.64
N ALA A 133 -12.76 -3.69 -14.02
CA ALA A 133 -13.28 -2.45 -14.59
C ALA A 133 -12.23 -1.65 -15.39
N ALA A 134 -10.95 -2.02 -15.30
CA ALA A 134 -9.89 -1.39 -16.08
C ALA A 134 -10.07 -1.77 -17.57
N PRO A 135 -10.06 -0.78 -18.50
CA PRO A 135 -10.24 -1.00 -19.93
C PRO A 135 -9.08 -1.74 -20.59
#